data_AF-A0A913Z7M8-F1
#
_entry.id   AF-A0A913Z7M8-F1
#
_cell.length_a   1.000
_cell.length_b   1.000
_cell.length_c   1.000
_cell.angle_alpha   90.00
_cell.angle_beta   90.00
_cell.angle_gamma   90.00
#
_symmetry.space_group_name_H-M   'P 1'
#
loop_
_entity.id
_entity.type
_entity.pdbx_description
1 polymer ?
#
loop_
_entity_poly.entity_id
_entity_poly.type
_entity_poly.pdbx_seq_one_letter_code
_entity_poly.pdbx_strand_id
1 'polypeptide(L)'
;MKDKYGEHECARRYCTVCKEMGSIDHECFVKPVTENTRKGRTKRTDTGDQTGENSVSDDDDDEADYDLCDEGDKKGKKKPDVGKYVFFDFECTQDNGVHEPNLCVARVVCVLCASRSEDDPLYISCKHCSQSRQKIFKGDRCKEEFCDWLFGSKDTSNSTALAHNLKAYDGYFLLSYLYENAIIPEVIYTGCKIQAIMLPKYKRKIIDSMNFLPMALSKLPQAFGQKELHKGFFPHFWNTKQNQAYEGPFPDAKYYDPDGMSADKRREFYSWYEKEKGGHFVLQDELLKYCISDVEILSRCCLQFRTLFKKVTSMGEDDEGVDPFESCITIASACNLVYRRNFLIADTIAVLPPNGYDCKEQQSKVALQWLHYVHLTEGTYIQHARNKGEKQIGKYKVDGYDATNRIIYSFNGCYFHGCVSCYPNRKTMNNTLMTPMSELYTRTQERKTFLQSTCTRFVEMWECQWKDMVKTLPEDMKRALQDESITGPRATLNPRDAFYGGRTNATRLFHQTSGEEKIRYCGGSVPEPSYSSDQGLHKAV
;
A
#
# COMPACT_ATOMS: atom_id res chain seq x y z
N MET A 1 -9.26 41.23 -27.68
CA MET A 1 -8.00 40.69 -27.12
C MET A 1 -8.45 39.75 -26.01
N LYS A 2 -8.70 38.46 -26.31
CA LYS A 2 -7.70 37.37 -26.36
C LYS A 2 -6.83 37.33 -25.10
N ASP A 3 -6.78 36.15 -24.49
CA ASP A 3 -5.77 35.68 -23.51
C ASP A 3 -6.09 35.77 -22.01
N LYS A 4 -7.16 35.09 -21.54
CA LYS A 4 -7.27 34.67 -20.13
C LYS A 4 -7.68 33.21 -19.87
N TYR A 5 -7.80 32.39 -20.91
CA TYR A 5 -7.89 30.95 -20.74
C TYR A 5 -6.72 30.34 -21.49
N GLY A 6 -5.75 29.79 -20.75
CA GLY A 6 -4.65 29.02 -21.36
C GLY A 6 -5.22 27.92 -22.25
N GLU A 7 -4.48 27.54 -23.29
CA GLU A 7 -4.87 26.49 -24.23
C GLU A 7 -5.37 25.24 -23.49
N HIS A 8 -6.68 24.99 -23.54
CA HIS A 8 -7.27 23.76 -23.03
C HIS A 8 -7.16 22.69 -24.12
N GLU A 9 -6.22 21.77 -23.97
CA GLU A 9 -6.18 20.56 -24.79
C GLU A 9 -7.22 19.54 -24.26
N CYS A 10 -8.39 19.50 -24.90
CA CYS A 10 -9.53 18.63 -24.56
C CYS A 10 -9.22 17.12 -24.50
N ALA A 11 -8.06 16.67 -24.99
CA ALA A 11 -7.65 15.26 -25.04
C ALA A 11 -6.72 14.83 -23.90
N ARG A 12 -6.30 15.75 -23.02
CA ARG A 12 -5.42 15.41 -21.89
C ARG A 12 -6.22 15.06 -20.63
N ARG A 13 -6.00 13.86 -20.08
CA ARG A 13 -6.49 13.42 -18.78
C ARG A 13 -5.31 13.23 -17.82
N TYR A 14 -5.54 13.50 -16.54
CA TYR A 14 -4.57 13.21 -15.49
C TYR A 14 -4.52 11.69 -15.22
N CYS A 15 -3.39 11.03 -15.49
CA CYS A 15 -3.18 9.63 -15.08
C CYS A 15 -2.94 9.60 -13.58
N THR A 16 -3.83 8.99 -12.80
CA THR A 16 -3.59 8.80 -11.35
C THR A 16 -2.41 7.85 -11.06
N VAL A 17 -1.92 7.14 -12.08
CA VAL A 17 -0.79 6.20 -11.97
C VAL A 17 0.55 6.89 -12.19
N CYS A 18 0.79 7.56 -13.33
CA CYS A 18 2.03 8.31 -13.56
C CYS A 18 2.01 9.74 -13.02
N LYS A 19 0.85 10.25 -12.59
CA LYS A 19 0.64 11.62 -12.10
C LYS A 19 0.95 12.72 -13.12
N GLU A 20 0.84 12.40 -14.40
CA GLU A 20 1.04 13.34 -15.51
C GLU A 20 -0.26 13.54 -16.32
N MET A 21 -0.33 14.65 -17.04
CA MET A 21 -1.40 14.92 -18.00
C MET A 21 -1.04 14.27 -19.34
N GLY A 22 -1.80 13.27 -19.78
CA GLY A 22 -1.55 12.50 -21.01
C GLY A 22 -2.80 12.32 -21.86
N SER A 23 -2.65 11.84 -23.09
CA SER A 23 -3.79 11.51 -23.98
C SER A 23 -4.67 10.40 -23.37
N ILE A 24 -5.86 10.17 -23.93
CA ILE A 24 -6.73 9.06 -23.49
C ILE A 24 -6.02 7.70 -23.63
N ASP A 25 -5.18 7.54 -24.65
CA ASP A 25 -4.44 6.31 -24.95
C ASP A 25 -3.02 6.28 -24.37
N HIS A 26 -2.71 7.14 -23.40
CA HIS A 26 -1.36 7.17 -22.83
C HIS A 26 -1.06 5.84 -22.12
N GLU A 27 0.07 5.24 -22.47
CA GLU A 27 0.55 4.03 -21.83
C GLU A 27 1.31 4.44 -20.55
N CYS A 28 0.70 4.20 -19.39
CA CYS A 28 1.33 4.46 -18.09
C CYS A 28 2.33 3.33 -17.82
N PHE A 29 3.64 3.58 -17.91
CA PHE A 29 4.70 2.57 -17.67
C PHE A 29 5.33 2.67 -16.27
N VAL A 30 5.89 1.57 -15.77
CA VAL A 30 6.76 1.60 -14.58
C VAL A 30 7.96 2.46 -14.94
N LYS A 31 8.18 3.52 -14.16
CA LYS A 31 9.26 4.46 -14.44
C LYS A 31 10.57 4.05 -13.75
N PRO A 32 11.72 4.16 -14.45
CA PRO A 32 13.03 4.09 -13.83
C PRO A 32 13.17 5.11 -12.70
N VAL A 33 13.96 4.78 -11.69
CA VAL A 33 14.23 5.72 -10.59
C VAL A 33 15.37 6.64 -10.98
N THR A 34 15.06 7.91 -11.28
CA THR A 34 16.09 8.95 -11.52
C THR A 34 16.50 9.60 -10.20
N GLU A 35 17.78 9.98 -10.06
CA GLU A 35 18.38 10.50 -8.82
C GLU A 35 17.62 11.70 -8.20
N ASN A 36 16.87 12.45 -9.01
CA ASN A 36 16.05 13.59 -8.56
C ASN A 36 14.83 13.22 -7.70
N THR A 37 14.43 11.95 -7.63
CA THR A 37 13.31 11.53 -6.76
C THR A 37 13.66 11.45 -5.27
N ARG A 38 14.96 11.51 -4.89
CA ARG A 38 15.39 11.55 -3.47
C ARG A 38 14.95 12.82 -2.73
N LYS A 39 14.68 13.93 -3.44
CA LYS A 39 14.30 15.23 -2.83
C LYS A 39 12.79 15.52 -2.83
N GLY A 40 11.96 14.65 -3.42
CA GLY A 40 10.57 14.97 -3.77
C GLY A 40 9.49 14.62 -2.75
N ARG A 41 9.80 14.00 -1.60
CA ARG A 41 8.76 13.54 -0.65
C ARG A 41 8.29 14.61 0.35
N THR A 42 8.79 15.83 0.26
CA THR A 42 8.49 16.96 1.16
C THR A 42 7.59 18.06 0.58
N LYS A 43 6.94 17.86 -0.58
CA LYS A 43 5.83 18.74 -1.01
C LYS A 43 4.57 17.92 -1.25
N ARG A 44 3.83 17.63 -0.17
CA ARG A 44 2.38 17.51 -0.22
C ARG A 44 1.84 18.93 -0.22
N THR A 45 1.51 19.48 -1.38
CA THR A 45 0.57 20.59 -1.46
C THR A 45 -0.82 19.95 -1.49
N ASP A 46 -1.49 19.98 -0.34
CA ASP A 46 -2.94 19.81 -0.27
C ASP A 46 -3.57 20.98 -1.01
N THR A 47 -4.08 20.72 -2.21
CA THR A 47 -5.19 21.49 -2.76
C THR A 47 -6.35 20.52 -2.90
N GLY A 48 -6.96 20.21 -1.76
CA GLY A 48 -8.30 19.66 -1.70
C GLY A 48 -9.28 20.79 -1.95
N ASP A 49 -9.74 20.90 -3.18
CA ASP A 49 -10.93 21.64 -3.53
C ASP A 49 -12.14 20.84 -3.01
N GLN A 50 -12.68 21.27 -1.87
CA GLN A 50 -13.99 20.86 -1.40
C GLN A 50 -14.84 22.12 -1.25
N THR A 51 -15.62 22.37 -2.29
CA THR A 51 -16.85 23.16 -2.23
C THR A 51 -17.81 22.55 -1.21
N GLY A 52 -18.15 23.31 -0.19
CA GLY A 52 -19.16 22.94 0.81
C GLY A 52 -19.48 24.15 1.70
N GLU A 53 -20.45 24.95 1.25
CA GLU A 53 -21.09 25.98 2.04
C GLU A 53 -21.74 25.37 3.29
N ASN A 54 -21.44 25.93 4.48
CA ASN A 54 -22.44 26.22 5.50
C ASN A 54 -21.85 27.14 6.57
N SER A 55 -22.51 28.28 6.71
CA SER A 55 -22.35 29.32 7.73
C SER A 55 -22.81 28.87 9.11
N VAL A 56 -22.02 29.12 10.16
CA VAL A 56 -22.47 29.59 11.49
C VAL A 56 -21.33 30.41 12.12
N SER A 57 -21.73 31.47 12.81
CA SER A 57 -20.97 32.57 13.40
C SER A 57 -20.35 32.26 14.77
N ASP A 58 -19.58 33.26 15.22
CA ASP A 58 -19.28 33.66 16.60
C ASP A 58 -17.97 33.14 17.24
N ASP A 59 -17.01 34.08 17.28
CA ASP A 59 -16.32 34.60 18.47
C ASP A 59 -16.16 33.65 19.66
N ASP A 60 -14.91 33.39 20.05
CA ASP A 60 -14.48 33.61 21.44
C ASP A 60 -12.95 33.69 21.50
N ASP A 61 -12.51 34.77 22.15
CA ASP A 61 -11.15 35.09 22.58
C ASP A 61 -10.56 34.00 23.49
N ASP A 62 -9.24 33.82 23.43
CA ASP A 62 -8.44 33.77 24.65
C ASP A 62 -6.95 33.94 24.31
N GLU A 63 -6.46 35.13 24.64
CA GLU A 63 -5.04 35.45 24.75
C GLU A 63 -4.36 34.58 25.82
N ALA A 64 -3.15 34.12 25.52
CA ALA A 64 -2.10 34.04 26.53
C ALA A 64 -0.75 34.30 25.86
N ASP A 65 -0.10 35.30 26.43
CA ASP A 65 0.94 36.14 25.88
C ASP A 65 2.29 35.80 26.55
N TYR A 66 3.36 36.41 26.03
CA TYR A 66 4.72 36.61 26.57
C TYR A 66 5.54 35.40 27.05
N ASP A 67 6.63 35.09 26.32
CA ASP A 67 7.95 35.50 26.83
C ASP A 67 9.01 35.61 25.72
N LEU A 68 9.26 36.87 25.34
CA LEU A 68 10.45 37.33 24.62
C LEU A 68 11.51 37.66 25.66
N CYS A 69 12.52 36.80 25.80
CA CYS A 69 13.82 37.22 26.32
C CYS A 69 14.90 36.95 25.27
N ASP A 70 15.29 38.05 24.62
CA ASP A 70 16.48 38.22 23.81
C ASP A 70 17.71 38.15 24.72
N GLU A 71 18.47 37.05 24.63
CA GLU A 71 19.89 37.05 24.99
C GLU A 71 20.71 36.26 23.96
N GLY A 72 21.53 37.00 23.22
CA GLY A 72 22.91 36.56 22.97
C GLY A 72 23.12 35.63 21.79
N ASP A 73 23.45 36.25 20.67
CA ASP A 73 24.06 35.69 19.47
C ASP A 73 25.21 34.69 19.80
N LYS A 74 24.88 33.39 19.86
CA LYS A 74 25.82 32.29 19.70
C LYS A 74 25.35 31.43 18.56
N LYS A 75 25.90 31.66 17.36
CA LYS A 75 25.89 30.70 16.24
C LYS A 75 26.59 29.40 16.64
N GLY A 76 25.93 28.60 17.48
CA GLY A 76 26.23 27.20 17.65
C GLY A 76 25.91 26.53 16.32
N LYS A 77 26.95 26.08 15.60
CA LYS A 77 26.78 25.24 14.40
C LYS A 77 25.80 24.11 14.75
N LYS A 78 24.56 24.18 14.25
CA LYS A 78 23.58 23.09 14.42
C LYS A 78 24.25 21.82 13.92
N LYS A 79 24.36 20.81 14.79
CA LYS A 79 24.90 19.49 14.40
C LYS A 79 24.09 19.01 13.18
N PRO A 80 24.73 18.49 12.12
CA PRO A 80 24.00 17.95 10.98
C PRO A 80 23.06 16.83 11.45
N ASP A 81 21.83 16.84 10.94
CA ASP A 81 20.75 15.88 11.25
C ASP A 81 21.03 14.54 10.55
N VAL A 82 22.01 13.79 11.08
CA VAL A 82 22.47 12.52 10.54
C VAL A 82 21.44 11.42 10.86
N GLY A 83 21.07 10.63 9.85
CA GLY A 83 20.16 9.49 10.00
C GLY A 83 20.67 8.45 10.99
N LYS A 84 19.76 7.78 11.70
CA LYS A 84 20.10 6.78 12.74
C LYS A 84 19.28 5.50 12.61
N TYR A 85 19.87 4.40 13.07
CA TYR A 85 19.18 3.15 13.31
C TYR A 85 19.03 2.93 14.81
N VAL A 86 17.85 2.46 15.21
CA VAL A 86 17.56 2.06 16.59
C VAL A 86 17.15 0.60 16.55
N PHE A 87 17.96 -0.29 17.10
CA PHE A 87 17.61 -1.70 17.25
C PHE A 87 17.10 -1.89 18.66
N PHE A 88 15.97 -2.55 18.85
CA PHE A 88 15.41 -2.75 20.18
C PHE A 88 14.67 -4.07 20.28
N ASP A 89 14.47 -4.49 21.51
CA ASP A 89 13.72 -5.69 21.87
C ASP A 89 13.02 -5.47 23.22
N PHE A 90 11.81 -6.01 23.36
CA PHE A 90 11.04 -5.98 24.59
C PHE A 90 10.98 -7.37 25.22
N GLU A 91 11.30 -7.43 26.51
CA GLU A 91 10.92 -8.55 27.35
C GLU A 91 9.67 -8.19 28.15
N CYS A 92 8.79 -9.17 28.31
CA CYS A 92 7.49 -8.98 28.93
C CYS A 92 7.22 -9.99 30.03
N THR A 93 6.53 -9.54 31.06
CA THR A 93 5.83 -10.42 32.00
C THR A 93 4.51 -10.90 31.40
N GLN A 94 4.00 -12.03 31.88
CA GLN A 94 2.76 -12.65 31.37
C GLN A 94 1.80 -13.08 32.50
N ASP A 95 1.88 -12.44 33.67
CA ASP A 95 1.16 -12.83 34.90
C ASP A 95 -0.36 -13.06 34.69
N ASN A 96 -1.00 -12.24 33.85
CA ASN A 96 -2.45 -12.28 33.61
C ASN A 96 -2.82 -12.83 32.21
N GLY A 97 -1.89 -13.50 31.52
CA GLY A 97 -2.05 -13.88 30.11
C GLY A 97 -1.99 -12.69 29.13
N VAL A 98 -1.65 -11.51 29.63
CA VAL A 98 -1.37 -10.29 28.86
C VAL A 98 0.12 -10.01 28.96
N HIS A 99 0.74 -9.70 27.82
CA HIS A 99 2.16 -9.36 27.78
C HIS A 99 2.33 -7.90 28.19
N GLU A 100 3.05 -7.67 29.29
CA GLU A 100 3.37 -6.33 29.80
C GLU A 100 4.90 -6.12 29.79
N PRO A 101 5.43 -5.15 29.01
CA PRO A 101 6.85 -4.89 28.94
C PRO A 101 7.46 -4.52 30.31
N ASN A 102 8.47 -5.27 30.76
CA ASN A 102 9.21 -4.99 31.99
C ASN A 102 10.70 -4.67 31.76
N LEU A 103 11.21 -4.97 30.57
CA LEU A 103 12.55 -4.59 30.12
C LEU A 103 12.51 -4.24 28.63
N CYS A 104 13.21 -3.18 28.25
CA CYS A 104 13.49 -2.83 26.87
C CYS A 104 14.97 -2.45 26.75
N VAL A 105 15.67 -3.09 25.84
CA VAL A 105 17.04 -2.70 25.48
C VAL A 105 17.00 -2.10 24.09
N ALA A 106 17.72 -0.99 23.91
CA ALA A 106 17.83 -0.32 22.62
C ALA A 106 19.29 0.03 22.31
N ARG A 107 19.70 -0.17 21.06
CA ARG A 107 21.03 0.18 20.54
C ARG A 107 20.90 1.20 19.40
N VAL A 108 21.62 2.31 19.50
CA VAL A 108 21.62 3.40 18.52
C VAL A 108 22.91 3.40 17.70
N VAL A 109 22.76 3.43 16.37
CA VAL A 109 23.88 3.50 15.41
C VAL A 109 23.56 4.53 14.32
N CYS A 110 24.38 5.56 14.15
CA CYS A 110 24.20 6.51 13.05
C CYS A 110 24.63 5.91 11.70
N VAL A 111 24.13 6.46 10.58
CA VAL A 111 24.46 5.96 9.22
C VAL A 111 25.96 5.99 8.91
N LEU A 112 26.72 6.90 9.53
CA LEU A 112 28.18 7.00 9.37
C LEU A 112 28.94 5.88 10.09
N CYS A 113 28.34 5.31 11.14
CA CYS A 113 28.88 4.19 11.90
C CYS A 113 28.36 2.84 11.41
N ALA A 114 27.25 2.83 10.66
CA ALA A 114 26.57 1.61 10.21
C ALA A 114 27.44 0.68 9.36
N SER A 115 28.53 1.18 8.77
CA SER A 115 29.49 0.41 7.97
C SER A 115 30.88 0.30 8.61
N ARG A 116 31.05 0.77 9.85
CA ARG A 116 32.34 0.76 10.56
C ARG A 116 32.43 -0.45 11.50
N SER A 117 33.65 -0.92 11.74
CA SER A 117 33.93 -1.87 12.82
C SER A 117 33.70 -1.19 14.18
N GLU A 118 33.32 -1.97 15.19
CA GLU A 118 33.16 -1.48 16.56
C GLU A 118 34.50 -1.03 17.18
N ASP A 119 35.61 -1.61 16.72
CA ASP A 119 36.97 -1.26 17.13
C ASP A 119 37.50 0.02 16.47
N ASP A 120 36.77 0.61 15.52
CA ASP A 120 37.18 1.84 14.84
C ASP A 120 37.18 3.01 15.84
N PRO A 121 38.29 3.76 16.01
CA PRO A 121 38.34 4.92 16.90
C PRO A 121 37.24 5.96 16.62
N LEU A 122 36.80 6.10 15.37
CA LEU A 122 35.71 6.99 14.98
C LEU A 122 34.32 6.42 15.29
N TYR A 123 34.20 5.09 15.41
CA TYR A 123 33.01 4.44 15.96
C TYR A 123 32.92 4.69 17.47
N ILE A 124 34.01 4.48 18.19
CA ILE A 124 34.09 4.65 19.65
C ILE A 124 33.84 6.10 20.06
N SER A 125 34.48 7.06 19.37
CA SER A 125 34.40 8.49 19.68
C SER A 125 33.26 9.23 18.93
N CYS A 126 32.30 8.50 18.36
CA CYS A 126 31.28 9.08 17.50
C CYS A 126 30.37 10.09 18.26
N LYS A 127 30.38 11.36 17.81
CA LYS A 127 29.56 12.44 18.41
C LYS A 127 28.08 12.44 18.00
N HIS A 128 27.70 11.57 17.06
CA HIS A 128 26.34 11.45 16.51
C HIS A 128 25.57 10.27 17.07
N CYS A 129 26.28 9.23 17.50
CA CYS A 129 25.69 8.19 18.34
C CYS A 129 25.61 8.77 19.76
N SER A 130 24.54 8.47 20.48
CA SER A 130 24.36 8.94 21.86
C SER A 130 25.58 8.59 22.73
N GLN A 131 25.86 9.38 23.78
CA GLN A 131 27.02 9.17 24.69
C GLN A 131 27.13 7.71 25.17
N SER A 132 25.97 7.06 25.37
CA SER A 132 25.84 5.61 25.41
C SER A 132 25.02 5.14 24.22
N ARG A 133 25.58 4.23 23.40
CA ARG A 133 24.86 3.58 22.29
C ARG A 133 23.77 2.65 22.77
N GLN A 134 23.92 2.09 23.97
CA GLN A 134 22.94 1.22 24.59
C GLN A 134 22.09 2.02 25.58
N LYS A 135 20.77 1.82 25.51
CA LYS A 135 19.77 2.34 26.43
C LYS A 135 19.01 1.16 27.01
N ILE A 136 18.76 1.21 28.31
CA ILE A 136 18.07 0.17 29.05
C ILE A 136 16.93 0.86 29.79
N PHE A 137 15.72 0.34 29.64
CA PHE A 137 14.51 0.79 30.31
C PHE A 137 13.98 -0.39 31.12
N LYS A 138 13.65 -0.19 32.40
CA LYS A 138 13.27 -1.27 33.33
C LYS A 138 12.05 -0.90 34.15
N GLY A 139 11.31 -1.92 34.58
CA GLY A 139 10.19 -1.79 35.51
C GLY A 139 8.86 -1.51 34.82
N ASP A 140 7.85 -1.17 35.61
CA ASP A 140 6.45 -1.09 35.13
C ASP A 140 6.22 0.02 34.11
N ARG A 141 7.04 1.09 34.15
CA ARG A 141 7.00 2.20 33.19
C ARG A 141 7.90 2.00 31.97
N CYS A 142 8.40 0.78 31.77
CA CYS A 142 9.35 0.48 30.69
C CYS A 142 8.80 0.87 29.31
N LYS A 143 7.52 0.58 29.04
CA LYS A 143 6.86 0.93 27.77
C LYS A 143 6.87 2.43 27.56
N GLU A 144 6.41 3.19 28.57
CA GLU A 144 6.29 4.64 28.53
C GLU A 144 7.66 5.30 28.39
N GLU A 145 8.64 4.93 29.23
CA GLU A 145 9.97 5.53 29.20
C GLU A 145 10.71 5.27 27.87
N PHE A 146 10.59 4.05 27.33
CA PHE A 146 11.14 3.74 26.02
C PHE A 146 10.47 4.57 24.93
N CYS A 147 9.14 4.68 24.96
CA CYS A 147 8.39 5.41 23.93
C CYS A 147 8.62 6.93 24.03
N ASP A 148 8.65 7.50 25.24
CA ASP A 148 9.03 8.89 25.49
C ASP A 148 10.42 9.18 24.93
N TRP A 149 11.37 8.26 25.12
CA TRP A 149 12.69 8.38 24.54
C TRP A 149 12.68 8.22 23.01
N LEU A 150 12.03 7.19 22.48
CA LEU A 150 11.99 6.89 21.05
C LEU A 150 11.28 8.01 20.26
N PHE A 151 10.20 8.58 20.80
CA PHE A 151 9.35 9.57 20.15
C PHE A 151 9.56 11.02 20.63
N GLY A 152 10.27 11.26 21.73
CA GLY A 152 10.54 12.59 22.26
C GLY A 152 12.01 13.03 22.14
N SER A 153 12.96 12.10 22.18
CA SER A 153 14.38 12.46 22.30
C SER A 153 15.01 12.97 20.99
N LYS A 154 15.91 13.96 21.10
CA LYS A 154 16.83 14.35 20.01
C LYS A 154 17.83 13.24 19.67
N ASP A 155 18.06 12.30 20.58
CA ASP A 155 18.94 11.15 20.34
C ASP A 155 18.40 10.25 19.23
N THR A 156 17.08 10.19 19.07
CA THR A 156 16.37 9.36 18.09
C THR A 156 15.77 10.18 16.95
N SER A 157 16.18 11.45 16.78
CA SER A 157 15.77 12.26 15.63
C SER A 157 16.24 11.62 14.32
N ASN A 158 15.41 11.71 13.27
CA ASN A 158 15.73 11.18 11.94
C ASN A 158 16.15 9.70 11.99
N SER A 159 15.32 8.84 12.61
CA SER A 159 15.69 7.44 12.87
C SER A 159 14.76 6.42 12.21
N THR A 160 15.35 5.28 11.85
CA THR A 160 14.65 4.05 11.50
C THR A 160 14.86 3.05 12.64
N ALA A 161 13.79 2.74 13.38
CA ALA A 161 13.81 1.72 14.42
C ALA A 161 13.46 0.34 13.85
N LEU A 162 14.13 -0.70 14.34
CA LEU A 162 13.97 -2.09 13.94
C LEU A 162 13.83 -2.96 15.19
N ALA A 163 12.79 -3.79 15.21
CA ALA A 163 12.71 -4.95 16.10
C ALA A 163 12.53 -6.22 15.26
N HIS A 164 12.73 -7.38 15.87
CA HIS A 164 12.60 -8.67 15.19
C HIS A 164 11.23 -9.27 15.42
N ASN A 165 10.44 -9.42 14.35
CA ASN A 165 9.03 -9.80 14.40
C ASN A 165 8.11 -8.71 15.00
N LEU A 166 8.51 -7.45 14.84
CA LEU A 166 7.73 -6.27 15.27
C LEU A 166 6.26 -6.34 14.85
N LYS A 167 6.00 -6.85 13.64
CA LYS A 167 4.66 -6.87 13.04
C LYS A 167 3.63 -7.70 13.78
N ALA A 168 4.07 -8.63 14.61
CA ALA A 168 3.21 -9.54 15.34
C ALA A 168 3.35 -9.39 16.87
N TYR A 169 4.24 -8.51 17.34
CA TYR A 169 4.55 -8.39 18.76
C TYR A 169 4.82 -6.94 19.18
N ASP A 170 6.07 -6.46 19.12
CA ASP A 170 6.50 -5.17 19.69
C ASP A 170 5.71 -3.97 19.14
N GLY A 171 5.30 -4.05 17.87
CA GLY A 171 4.58 -2.98 17.20
C GLY A 171 3.26 -2.62 17.86
N TYR A 172 2.61 -3.56 18.55
CA TYR A 172 1.36 -3.31 19.26
C TYR A 172 1.57 -2.41 20.48
N PHE A 173 2.67 -2.59 21.23
CA PHE A 173 2.98 -1.72 22.37
C PHE A 173 3.24 -0.28 21.93
N LEU A 174 4.00 -0.11 20.84
CA LEU A 174 4.29 1.22 20.28
C LEU A 174 3.03 1.89 19.75
N LEU A 175 2.19 1.14 19.04
CA LEU A 175 0.95 1.68 18.50
C LEU A 175 -0.04 2.07 19.61
N SER A 176 -0.14 1.24 20.67
CA SER A 176 -0.95 1.56 21.87
C SER A 176 -0.50 2.86 22.51
N TYR A 177 0.80 3.01 22.78
CA TYR A 177 1.36 4.24 23.35
C TYR A 177 1.04 5.46 22.48
N LEU A 178 1.20 5.36 21.15
CA LEU A 178 0.92 6.48 20.25
C LEU A 178 -0.54 6.93 20.33
N TYR A 179 -1.48 5.98 20.35
CA TYR A 179 -2.91 6.29 20.48
C TYR A 179 -3.28 6.82 21.87
N GLU A 180 -2.72 6.25 22.94
CA GLU A 180 -2.87 6.75 24.32
C GLU A 180 -2.43 8.22 24.44
N ASN A 181 -1.45 8.64 23.64
CA ASN A 181 -0.93 10.02 23.61
C ASN A 181 -1.52 10.88 22.46
N ALA A 182 -2.62 10.44 21.84
CA ALA A 182 -3.28 11.14 20.72
C ALA A 182 -2.37 11.45 19.50
N ILE A 183 -1.32 10.64 19.30
CA ILE A 183 -0.44 10.71 18.13
C ILE A 183 -0.98 9.74 17.07
N ILE A 184 -1.30 10.26 15.88
CA ILE A 184 -1.83 9.46 14.76
C ILE A 184 -0.71 9.15 13.76
N PRO A 185 -0.15 7.91 13.75
CA PRO A 185 0.86 7.51 12.77
C PRO A 185 0.25 7.09 11.43
N GLU A 186 1.06 7.13 10.36
CA GLU A 186 0.78 6.41 9.11
C GLU A 186 1.21 4.94 9.30
N VAL A 187 0.26 4.00 9.31
CA VAL A 187 0.54 2.57 9.56
C VAL A 187 0.32 1.74 8.30
N ILE A 188 1.24 0.80 8.04
CA ILE A 188 1.12 -0.15 6.94
C ILE A 188 0.81 -1.52 7.53
N TYR A 189 -0.29 -2.13 7.07
CA TYR A 189 -0.75 -3.44 7.55
C TYR A 189 -0.58 -4.55 6.52
N THR A 190 -0.54 -5.79 6.99
CA THR A 190 -0.78 -7.01 6.19
C THR A 190 -1.69 -7.93 6.99
N GLY A 191 -2.97 -7.99 6.61
CA GLY A 191 -4.01 -8.50 7.50
C GLY A 191 -4.00 -7.70 8.81
N CYS A 192 -3.96 -8.39 9.95
CA CYS A 192 -3.91 -7.76 11.27
C CYS A 192 -2.49 -7.38 11.75
N LYS A 193 -1.44 -7.67 10.97
CA LYS A 193 -0.03 -7.47 11.35
C LYS A 193 0.51 -6.10 10.92
N ILE A 194 1.32 -5.47 11.77
CA ILE A 194 1.86 -4.11 11.58
C ILE A 194 3.20 -4.16 10.82
N GLN A 195 3.22 -3.92 9.52
CA GLN A 195 4.46 -3.95 8.72
C GLN A 195 5.40 -2.79 9.04
N ALA A 196 4.83 -1.60 9.24
CA ALA A 196 5.57 -0.39 9.54
C ALA A 196 4.69 0.64 10.25
N ILE A 197 5.29 1.40 11.16
CA ILE A 197 4.70 2.58 11.78
C ILE A 197 5.54 3.78 11.32
N MET A 198 4.90 4.77 10.71
CA MET A 198 5.59 5.94 10.17
C MET A 198 5.07 7.21 10.84
N LEU A 199 6.01 8.06 11.21
CA LEU A 199 5.77 9.37 11.79
C LEU A 199 6.50 10.43 10.94
N PRO A 200 5.96 10.77 9.74
CA PRO A 200 6.67 11.63 8.78
C PRO A 200 7.03 13.00 9.34
N LYS A 201 6.12 13.60 10.14
CA LYS A 201 6.34 14.90 10.80
C LYS A 201 7.58 14.90 11.72
N TYR A 202 7.88 13.74 12.32
CA TYR A 202 9.00 13.56 13.25
C TYR A 202 10.22 12.91 12.61
N LYS A 203 10.18 12.64 11.29
CA LYS A 203 11.20 11.86 10.56
C LYS A 203 11.54 10.54 11.25
N ARG A 204 10.53 9.83 11.74
CA ARG A 204 10.71 8.53 12.39
C ARG A 204 9.97 7.44 11.64
N LYS A 205 10.61 6.29 11.54
CA LYS A 205 10.06 5.11 10.90
C LYS A 205 10.40 3.89 11.74
N ILE A 206 9.43 3.02 11.95
CA ILE A 206 9.61 1.78 12.69
C ILE A 206 9.22 0.64 11.74
N ILE A 207 10.12 -0.33 11.55
CA ILE A 207 9.97 -1.42 10.60
C ILE A 207 10.31 -2.76 11.24
N ASP A 208 9.71 -3.82 10.71
CA ASP A 208 10.02 -5.18 11.12
C ASP A 208 11.22 -5.74 10.34
N SER A 209 12.28 -6.14 11.06
CA SER A 209 13.44 -6.78 10.44
C SER A 209 13.11 -8.13 9.77
N MET A 210 12.07 -8.84 10.22
CA MET A 210 11.61 -10.10 9.60
C MET A 210 11.07 -9.92 8.19
N ASN A 211 10.73 -8.68 7.78
CA ASN A 211 10.36 -8.38 6.41
C ASN A 211 11.55 -8.35 5.45
N PHE A 212 12.77 -8.32 6.00
CA PHE A 212 14.03 -8.39 5.25
C PHE A 212 14.74 -9.72 5.46
N LEU A 213 14.70 -10.23 6.69
CA LEU A 213 15.41 -11.43 7.14
C LEU A 213 14.37 -12.43 7.70
N PRO A 214 13.69 -13.22 6.85
CA PRO A 214 12.56 -14.06 7.25
C PRO A 214 13.00 -15.36 7.92
N MET A 215 13.75 -15.25 9.02
CA MET A 215 14.24 -16.36 9.83
C MET A 215 14.37 -15.93 11.29
N ALA A 216 14.32 -16.89 12.22
CA ALA A 216 14.45 -16.60 13.65
C ALA A 216 15.77 -15.89 13.97
N LEU A 217 15.75 -15.00 14.97
CA LEU A 217 16.90 -14.20 15.43
C LEU A 217 18.14 -15.07 15.70
N SER A 218 17.95 -16.19 16.42
CA SER A 218 19.00 -17.19 16.69
C SER A 218 19.72 -17.76 15.45
N LYS A 219 19.10 -17.72 14.26
CA LYS A 219 19.71 -18.20 13.01
C LYS A 219 20.49 -17.12 12.25
N LEU A 220 20.31 -15.84 12.59
CA LEU A 220 20.96 -14.75 11.87
C LEU A 220 22.49 -14.80 11.98
N PRO A 221 23.11 -15.06 13.16
CA PRO A 221 24.57 -15.13 13.25
C PRO A 221 25.18 -16.14 12.28
N GLN A 222 24.61 -17.34 12.22
CA GLN A 222 25.03 -18.40 11.31
C GLN A 222 24.86 -17.98 9.84
N ALA A 223 23.72 -17.37 9.48
CA ALA A 223 23.44 -16.93 8.12
C ALA A 223 24.45 -15.86 7.61
N PHE A 224 25.01 -15.07 8.53
CA PHE A 224 25.98 -14.01 8.22
C PHE A 224 27.44 -14.38 8.52
N GLY A 225 27.72 -15.64 8.90
CA GLY A 225 29.07 -16.09 9.24
C GLY A 225 29.65 -15.41 10.49
N GLN A 226 28.78 -14.88 11.35
CA GLN A 226 29.17 -14.31 12.65
C GLN A 226 29.37 -15.45 13.65
N LYS A 227 30.37 -15.29 14.54
CA LYS A 227 30.51 -16.21 15.68
C LYS A 227 29.24 -16.10 16.54
N GLU A 228 28.69 -17.24 16.96
CA GLU A 228 27.54 -17.27 17.86
C GLU A 228 27.80 -16.39 19.08
N LEU A 229 26.95 -15.37 19.25
CA LEU A 229 27.06 -14.38 20.33
C LEU A 229 26.52 -14.91 21.66
N HIS A 230 25.61 -15.89 21.65
CA HIS A 230 25.21 -16.58 22.86
C HIS A 230 24.64 -17.98 22.64
N LYS A 231 24.99 -18.88 23.57
CA LYS A 231 24.59 -20.28 23.67
C LYS A 231 23.89 -20.45 25.02
N GLY A 232 22.62 -20.10 25.09
CA GLY A 232 21.84 -20.18 26.34
C GLY A 232 20.34 -20.02 26.11
N PHE A 233 19.54 -20.43 27.09
CA PHE A 233 18.08 -20.36 27.06
C PHE A 233 17.59 -19.49 28.22
N PHE A 234 16.50 -18.75 28.01
CA PHE A 234 15.90 -17.91 29.04
C PHE A 234 14.55 -18.47 29.51
N PRO A 235 14.26 -18.49 30.84
CA PRO A 235 13.00 -19.02 31.35
C PRO A 235 11.87 -17.98 31.25
N HIS A 236 11.28 -17.82 30.06
CA HIS A 236 10.25 -16.80 29.81
C HIS A 236 9.05 -16.89 30.79
N PHE A 237 8.62 -18.09 31.18
CA PHE A 237 7.50 -18.25 32.13
C PHE A 237 7.90 -18.00 33.59
N TRP A 238 9.19 -17.82 33.88
CA TRP A 238 9.67 -17.40 35.20
C TRP A 238 9.72 -15.88 35.34
N ASN A 239 9.66 -15.13 34.24
CA ASN A 239 9.60 -13.67 34.22
C ASN A 239 8.22 -13.17 34.65
N THR A 240 7.96 -13.19 35.96
CA THR A 240 6.73 -12.72 36.59
C THR A 240 7.02 -11.54 37.51
N LYS A 241 6.02 -10.71 37.83
CA LYS A 241 6.18 -9.60 38.78
C LYS A 241 6.67 -10.07 40.15
N GLN A 242 6.21 -11.24 40.60
CA GLN A 242 6.59 -11.82 41.88
C GLN A 242 8.06 -12.27 41.93
N ASN A 243 8.58 -12.76 40.80
CA ASN A 243 9.94 -13.30 40.73
C ASN A 243 10.99 -12.25 40.36
N GLN A 244 10.64 -10.98 40.16
CA GLN A 244 11.60 -9.96 39.73
C GLN A 244 12.81 -9.77 40.67
N ALA A 245 12.67 -10.09 41.96
CA ALA A 245 13.74 -10.07 42.95
C ALA A 245 14.36 -11.46 43.21
N TYR A 246 14.10 -12.45 42.34
CA TYR A 246 14.54 -13.82 42.54
C TYR A 246 16.05 -13.97 42.37
N GLU A 247 16.65 -14.57 43.39
CA GLU A 247 18.05 -14.98 43.44
C GLU A 247 18.10 -16.37 44.09
N GLY A 248 18.63 -17.37 43.39
CA GLY A 248 18.60 -18.76 43.86
C GLY A 248 19.02 -19.78 42.80
N PRO A 249 18.63 -21.06 42.93
CA PRO A 249 18.92 -22.08 41.93
C PRO A 249 18.20 -21.81 40.59
N PHE A 250 18.66 -22.46 39.53
CA PHE A 250 18.01 -22.34 38.21
C PHE A 250 16.53 -22.77 38.25
N PRO A 251 15.62 -22.05 37.56
CA PRO A 251 14.21 -22.44 37.46
C PRO A 251 14.04 -23.83 36.84
N ASP A 252 12.94 -24.51 37.18
CA ASP A 252 12.58 -25.80 36.56
C ASP A 252 12.52 -25.69 35.03
N ALA A 253 12.86 -26.79 34.34
CA ALA A 253 12.86 -26.87 32.89
C ALA A 253 11.53 -26.44 32.24
N LYS A 254 10.38 -26.63 32.92
CA LYS A 254 9.05 -26.23 32.45
C LYS A 254 8.93 -24.73 32.16
N TYR A 255 9.73 -23.89 32.83
CA TYR A 255 9.66 -22.43 32.66
C TYR A 255 10.39 -21.91 31.41
N TYR A 256 11.10 -22.79 30.70
CA TYR A 256 11.81 -22.50 29.44
C TYR A 256 11.00 -22.88 28.19
N ASP A 257 9.78 -23.39 28.35
CA ASP A 257 8.92 -23.88 27.26
C ASP A 257 9.59 -24.93 26.33
N PRO A 258 10.10 -26.06 26.86
CA PRO A 258 10.72 -27.09 26.04
C PRO A 258 9.76 -27.73 25.03
N ASP A 259 8.45 -27.70 25.30
CA ASP A 259 7.42 -28.27 24.43
C ASP A 259 7.11 -27.38 23.22
N GLY A 260 7.29 -26.06 23.34
CA GLY A 260 7.25 -25.12 22.22
C GLY A 260 8.48 -25.18 21.30
N MET A 261 9.57 -25.86 21.72
CA MET A 261 10.79 -25.97 20.92
C MET A 261 10.72 -27.07 19.85
N SER A 262 11.48 -26.91 18.77
CA SER A 262 11.70 -28.01 17.82
C SER A 262 12.45 -29.17 18.48
N ALA A 263 12.29 -30.39 17.95
CA ALA A 263 12.94 -31.58 18.52
C ALA A 263 14.47 -31.43 18.67
N ASP A 264 15.12 -30.72 17.76
CA ASP A 264 16.58 -30.49 17.81
C ASP A 264 16.95 -29.46 18.88
N LYS A 265 16.23 -28.33 18.93
CA LYS A 265 16.43 -27.31 19.96
C LYS A 265 16.12 -27.83 21.36
N ARG A 266 15.12 -28.70 21.50
CA ARG A 266 14.78 -29.34 22.78
C ARG A 266 15.91 -30.23 23.30
N ARG A 267 16.59 -30.98 22.41
CA ARG A 267 17.76 -31.79 22.80
C ARG A 267 18.93 -30.90 23.22
N GLU A 268 19.17 -29.81 22.49
CA GLU A 268 20.18 -28.81 22.84
C GLU A 268 19.88 -28.16 24.20
N PHE A 269 18.63 -27.79 24.45
CA PHE A 269 18.16 -27.25 25.71
C PHE A 269 18.45 -28.17 26.88
N TYR A 270 18.03 -29.44 26.85
CA TYR A 270 18.29 -30.35 27.98
C TYR A 270 19.79 -30.61 28.18
N SER A 271 20.58 -30.67 27.10
CA SER A 271 22.04 -30.80 27.23
C SER A 271 22.70 -29.57 27.86
N TRP A 272 22.14 -28.38 27.65
CA TRP A 272 22.58 -27.14 28.30
C TRP A 272 22.08 -27.07 29.74
N TYR A 273 20.80 -27.33 29.97
CA TYR A 273 20.15 -27.26 31.28
C TYR A 273 20.78 -28.20 32.31
N GLU A 274 21.10 -29.44 31.92
CA GLU A 274 21.78 -30.38 32.82
C GLU A 274 23.17 -29.91 33.28
N LYS A 275 23.85 -29.06 32.48
CA LYS A 275 25.15 -28.49 32.83
C LYS A 275 25.01 -27.26 33.73
N GLU A 276 24.03 -26.42 33.47
CA GLU A 276 23.87 -25.13 34.16
C GLU A 276 23.02 -25.21 35.44
N LYS A 277 22.11 -26.19 35.58
CA LYS A 277 21.10 -26.23 36.66
C LYS A 277 21.67 -26.25 38.09
N GLY A 278 22.95 -26.60 38.26
CA GLY A 278 23.64 -26.59 39.55
C GLY A 278 24.21 -25.21 39.94
N GLY A 279 24.12 -24.21 39.06
CA GLY A 279 24.62 -22.86 39.28
C GLY A 279 23.67 -21.95 40.06
N HIS A 280 24.11 -20.71 40.23
CA HIS A 280 23.34 -19.63 40.84
C HIS A 280 22.69 -18.76 39.76
N PHE A 281 21.40 -18.48 39.92
CA PHE A 281 20.57 -17.78 38.96
C PHE A 281 20.01 -16.50 39.59
N VAL A 282 20.28 -15.36 38.94
CA VAL A 282 19.73 -14.05 39.29
C VAL A 282 18.87 -13.59 38.13
N LEU A 283 17.55 -13.51 38.34
CA LEU A 283 16.61 -13.26 37.23
C LEU A 283 16.92 -11.96 36.50
N GLN A 284 17.19 -10.87 37.23
CA GLN A 284 17.46 -9.55 36.64
C GLN A 284 18.72 -9.53 35.76
N ASP A 285 19.76 -10.27 36.15
CA ASP A 285 21.02 -10.30 35.42
C ASP A 285 20.87 -11.14 34.16
N GLU A 286 20.24 -12.31 34.26
CA GLU A 286 20.03 -13.19 33.11
C GLU A 286 19.03 -12.58 32.11
N LEU A 287 17.96 -11.94 32.58
CA LEU A 287 17.00 -11.22 31.75
C LEU A 287 17.69 -10.08 30.98
N LEU A 288 18.51 -9.29 31.66
CA LEU A 288 19.23 -8.19 31.03
C LEU A 288 20.27 -8.69 30.03
N LYS A 289 21.07 -9.72 30.39
CA LYS A 289 22.06 -10.32 29.48
C LYS A 289 21.40 -10.88 28.22
N TYR A 290 20.27 -11.57 28.37
CA TYR A 290 19.52 -12.16 27.27
C TYR A 290 19.03 -11.08 26.29
N CYS A 291 18.33 -10.06 26.78
CA CYS A 291 17.81 -8.98 25.94
C CYS A 291 18.93 -8.16 25.27
N ILE A 292 20.05 -7.89 25.99
CA ILE A 292 21.23 -7.26 25.38
C ILE A 292 21.78 -8.11 24.22
N SER A 293 21.88 -9.42 24.41
CA SER A 293 22.36 -10.34 23.38
C SER A 293 21.46 -10.30 22.13
N ASP A 294 20.14 -10.33 22.31
CA ASP A 294 19.18 -10.31 21.19
C ASP A 294 19.27 -9.01 20.39
N VAL A 295 19.35 -7.86 21.06
CA VAL A 295 19.55 -6.55 20.40
C VAL A 295 20.91 -6.47 19.70
N GLU A 296 21.97 -7.05 20.29
CA GLU A 296 23.30 -7.07 19.69
C GLU A 296 23.31 -7.93 18.41
N ILE A 297 22.74 -9.14 18.45
CA ILE A 297 22.57 -10.02 17.28
C ILE A 297 21.78 -9.30 16.19
N LEU A 298 20.64 -8.70 16.55
CA LEU A 298 19.78 -7.99 15.62
C LEU A 298 20.54 -6.86 14.93
N SER A 299 21.22 -6.02 15.71
CA SER A 299 21.95 -4.86 15.20
C SER A 299 23.08 -5.26 14.27
N ARG A 300 23.95 -6.21 14.67
CA ARG A 300 25.08 -6.67 13.86
C ARG A 300 24.63 -7.30 12.55
N CYS A 301 23.65 -8.20 12.60
CA CYS A 301 23.16 -8.90 11.42
C CYS A 301 22.44 -7.95 10.45
N CYS A 302 21.63 -7.02 10.96
CA CYS A 302 20.98 -6.02 10.10
C CYS A 302 22.00 -5.08 9.45
N LEU A 303 22.99 -4.59 10.19
CA LEU A 303 24.02 -3.70 9.65
C LEU A 303 24.91 -4.42 8.62
N GLN A 304 25.20 -5.71 8.83
CA GLN A 304 25.91 -6.53 7.85
C GLN A 304 25.07 -6.76 6.59
N PHE A 305 23.79 -7.12 6.73
CA PHE A 305 22.86 -7.24 5.61
C PHE A 305 22.81 -5.94 4.79
N ARG A 306 22.65 -4.80 5.45
CA ARG A 306 22.65 -3.47 4.83
C ARG A 306 23.94 -3.22 4.06
N THR A 307 25.09 -3.51 4.65
CA THR A 307 26.41 -3.32 4.01
C THR A 307 26.55 -4.17 2.75
N LEU A 308 26.18 -5.46 2.83
CA LEU A 308 26.19 -6.36 1.69
C LEU A 308 25.22 -5.90 0.59
N PHE A 309 24.00 -5.51 0.97
CA PHE A 309 22.98 -5.05 0.03
C PHE A 309 23.41 -3.77 -0.70
N LYS A 310 23.93 -2.77 0.02
CA LYS A 310 24.49 -1.54 -0.58
C LYS A 310 25.63 -1.88 -1.55
N LYS A 311 26.55 -2.75 -1.16
CA LYS A 311 27.70 -3.16 -1.99
C LYS A 311 27.26 -3.83 -3.30
N VAL A 312 26.30 -4.77 -3.24
CA VAL A 312 25.84 -5.52 -4.43
C VAL A 312 24.98 -4.66 -5.36
N THR A 313 24.36 -3.60 -4.83
CA THR A 313 23.44 -2.74 -5.60
C THR A 313 24.08 -1.45 -6.10
N SER A 314 25.36 -1.24 -5.79
CA SER A 314 26.16 -0.14 -6.31
C SER A 314 26.39 -0.27 -7.82
N MET A 315 26.29 0.84 -8.54
CA MET A 315 26.43 0.92 -10.00
C MET A 315 27.77 1.56 -10.46
N GLY A 316 28.66 1.91 -9.53
CA GLY A 316 29.94 2.57 -9.83
C GLY A 316 30.66 3.08 -8.58
N GLU A 317 31.84 3.66 -8.74
CA GLU A 317 32.68 4.12 -7.61
C GLU A 317 32.02 5.24 -6.79
N ASP A 318 31.26 6.12 -7.42
CA ASP A 318 30.55 7.24 -6.78
C ASP A 318 29.16 6.87 -6.24
N ASP A 319 28.74 5.62 -6.39
CA ASP A 319 27.41 5.16 -5.99
C ASP A 319 27.44 4.30 -4.73
N GLU A 320 26.83 4.80 -3.66
CA GLU A 320 26.73 4.05 -2.40
C GLU A 320 25.76 2.86 -2.45
N GLY A 321 25.01 2.68 -3.54
CA GLY A 321 23.97 1.66 -3.68
C GLY A 321 22.69 1.99 -2.90
N VAL A 322 21.80 1.00 -2.80
CA VAL A 322 20.48 1.16 -2.17
C VAL A 322 20.55 0.77 -0.71
N ASP A 323 20.14 1.68 0.18
CA ASP A 323 19.91 1.36 1.58
C ASP A 323 18.53 0.69 1.77
N PRO A 324 18.47 -0.61 2.10
CA PRO A 324 17.20 -1.34 2.15
C PRO A 324 16.30 -0.85 3.29
N PHE A 325 16.86 -0.38 4.40
CA PHE A 325 16.09 0.04 5.57
C PHE A 325 15.65 1.48 5.50
N GLU A 326 16.38 2.36 4.81
CA GLU A 326 15.98 3.76 4.65
C GLU A 326 14.84 3.90 3.63
N SER A 327 14.96 3.25 2.48
CA SER A 327 14.06 3.47 1.35
C SER A 327 12.84 2.55 1.31
N CYS A 328 12.90 1.41 2.01
CA CYS A 328 11.92 0.34 1.88
C CYS A 328 11.42 -0.15 3.25
N ILE A 329 10.40 -1.01 3.21
CA ILE A 329 9.78 -1.67 4.37
C ILE A 329 9.86 -3.20 4.31
N THR A 330 10.17 -3.75 3.13
CA THR A 330 10.29 -5.19 2.88
C THR A 330 11.41 -5.47 1.88
N ILE A 331 11.94 -6.70 1.89
CA ILE A 331 12.93 -7.15 0.90
C ILE A 331 12.38 -7.05 -0.53
N ALA A 332 11.11 -7.38 -0.75
CA ALA A 332 10.49 -7.29 -2.07
C ALA A 332 10.46 -5.84 -2.58
N SER A 333 10.16 -4.88 -1.69
CA SER A 333 10.22 -3.45 -2.01
C SER A 333 11.64 -3.00 -2.32
N ALA A 334 12.64 -3.49 -1.58
CA ALA A 334 14.05 -3.19 -1.83
C ALA A 334 14.54 -3.76 -3.18
N CYS A 335 14.23 -5.02 -3.48
CA CYS A 335 14.56 -5.64 -4.76
C CYS A 335 13.86 -4.95 -5.94
N ASN A 336 12.59 -4.55 -5.78
CA ASN A 336 11.89 -3.77 -6.81
C ASN A 336 12.55 -2.39 -7.01
N LEU A 337 12.96 -1.71 -5.95
CA LEU A 337 13.69 -0.45 -6.05
C LEU A 337 15.01 -0.62 -6.81
N VAL A 338 15.79 -1.67 -6.49
CA VAL A 338 17.02 -2.02 -7.20
C VAL A 338 16.74 -2.32 -8.67
N TYR A 339 15.70 -3.12 -8.96
CA TYR A 339 15.31 -3.43 -10.34
C TYR A 339 15.00 -2.15 -11.12
N ARG A 340 14.13 -1.29 -10.58
CA ARG A 340 13.75 -0.02 -11.21
C ARG A 340 14.89 0.97 -11.36
N ARG A 341 15.92 0.87 -10.53
CA ARG A 341 17.08 1.76 -10.54
C ARG A 341 18.18 1.26 -11.48
N ASN A 342 18.50 -0.03 -11.42
CA ASN A 342 19.71 -0.58 -12.02
C ASN A 342 19.42 -1.32 -13.34
N PHE A 343 18.20 -1.82 -13.55
CA PHE A 343 17.90 -2.79 -14.61
C PHE A 343 16.70 -2.44 -15.48
N LEU A 344 15.76 -1.62 -14.99
CA LEU A 344 14.55 -1.28 -15.73
C LEU A 344 14.87 -0.39 -16.93
N ILE A 345 14.61 -0.92 -18.12
CA ILE A 345 14.58 -0.16 -19.36
C ILE A 345 13.29 0.68 -19.37
N ALA A 346 13.40 1.95 -19.76
CA ALA A 346 12.25 2.84 -19.82
C ALA A 346 11.16 2.28 -20.75
N ASP A 347 9.91 2.43 -20.31
CA ASP A 347 8.72 2.15 -21.11
C ASP A 347 8.58 0.68 -21.59
N THR A 348 9.11 -0.28 -20.83
CA THR A 348 8.99 -1.72 -21.14
C THR A 348 7.94 -2.47 -20.32
N ILE A 349 7.50 -1.93 -19.18
CA ILE A 349 6.52 -2.57 -18.30
C ILE A 349 5.31 -1.64 -18.14
N ALA A 350 4.20 -1.98 -18.80
CA ALA A 350 2.95 -1.25 -18.67
C ALA A 350 2.33 -1.44 -17.27
N VAL A 351 1.81 -0.35 -16.70
CA VAL A 351 1.09 -0.32 -15.42
C VAL A 351 -0.39 -0.35 -15.69
N LEU A 352 -0.96 -1.55 -15.61
CA LEU A 352 -2.40 -1.75 -15.72
C LEU A 352 -3.07 -1.33 -14.40
N PRO A 353 -3.93 -0.30 -14.39
CA PRO A 353 -4.72 0.00 -13.19
C PRO A 353 -5.64 -1.19 -12.86
N PRO A 354 -6.00 -1.41 -11.58
CA PRO A 354 -6.76 -2.60 -11.15
C PRO A 354 -8.07 -2.86 -11.89
N ASN A 355 -8.65 -1.82 -12.50
CA ASN A 355 -9.89 -1.88 -13.26
C ASN A 355 -9.68 -1.61 -14.77
N GLY A 356 -8.45 -1.63 -15.27
CA GLY A 356 -8.14 -1.23 -16.65
C GLY A 356 -8.24 0.30 -16.87
N TYR A 357 -7.74 0.77 -18.02
CA TYR A 357 -7.62 2.21 -18.30
C TYR A 357 -8.96 2.93 -18.47
N ASP A 358 -10.06 2.20 -18.64
CA ASP A 358 -11.29 2.76 -19.22
C ASP A 358 -12.60 2.29 -18.56
N CYS A 359 -12.58 1.85 -17.30
CA CYS A 359 -13.76 1.27 -16.64
C CYS A 359 -14.77 2.26 -16.06
N LYS A 360 -14.53 3.58 -16.13
CA LYS A 360 -15.32 4.56 -15.35
C LYS A 360 -16.68 4.89 -15.95
N GLU A 361 -16.94 4.55 -17.21
CA GLU A 361 -18.20 4.85 -17.88
C GLU A 361 -18.89 3.55 -18.31
N GLN A 362 -19.89 3.14 -17.53
CA GLN A 362 -20.73 1.99 -17.81
C GLN A 362 -22.00 2.46 -18.52
N GLN A 363 -21.99 2.43 -19.85
CA GLN A 363 -23.17 2.64 -20.66
C GLN A 363 -23.75 1.28 -21.09
N SER A 364 -25.08 1.14 -21.04
CA SER A 364 -25.72 -0.14 -21.40
C SER A 364 -25.48 -0.46 -22.89
N LYS A 365 -25.28 -1.74 -23.21
CA LYS A 365 -25.14 -2.22 -24.61
C LYS A 365 -26.34 -1.79 -25.47
N VAL A 366 -27.53 -1.80 -24.89
CA VAL A 366 -28.78 -1.45 -25.58
C VAL A 366 -28.86 0.04 -25.89
N ALA A 367 -28.41 0.91 -24.97
CA ALA A 367 -28.33 2.35 -25.24
C ALA A 367 -27.35 2.66 -26.37
N LEU A 368 -26.18 2.02 -26.38
CA LEU A 368 -25.18 2.16 -27.45
C LEU A 368 -25.71 1.69 -28.81
N GLN A 369 -26.46 0.58 -28.84
CA GLN A 369 -27.13 0.12 -30.06
C GLN A 369 -28.09 1.17 -30.60
N TRP A 370 -28.92 1.75 -29.74
CA TRP A 370 -29.85 2.80 -30.15
C TRP A 370 -29.12 4.04 -30.67
N LEU A 371 -28.08 4.52 -29.99
CA LEU A 371 -27.31 5.67 -30.45
C LEU A 371 -26.62 5.41 -31.79
N HIS A 372 -26.13 4.19 -32.01
CA HIS A 372 -25.57 3.80 -33.30
C HIS A 372 -26.62 3.81 -34.41
N TYR A 373 -27.83 3.31 -34.15
CA TYR A 373 -28.94 3.40 -35.09
C TYR A 373 -29.29 4.85 -35.45
N VAL A 374 -29.33 5.75 -34.47
CA VAL A 374 -29.59 7.17 -34.73
C VAL A 374 -28.48 7.77 -35.59
N HIS A 375 -27.22 7.43 -35.32
CA HIS A 375 -26.09 7.85 -36.14
C HIS A 375 -26.24 7.37 -37.61
N LEU A 376 -26.59 6.10 -37.82
CA LEU A 376 -26.76 5.53 -39.16
C LEU A 376 -27.93 6.14 -39.94
N THR A 377 -29.00 6.55 -39.25
CA THR A 377 -30.23 7.06 -39.88
C THR A 377 -30.23 8.56 -40.07
N GLU A 378 -29.72 9.33 -39.10
CA GLU A 378 -29.66 10.80 -39.14
C GLU A 378 -28.33 11.32 -39.72
N GLY A 379 -27.29 10.48 -39.83
CA GLY A 379 -25.95 10.89 -40.30
C GLY A 379 -25.23 11.84 -39.35
N THR A 380 -25.64 11.88 -38.07
CA THR A 380 -25.15 12.84 -37.07
C THR A 380 -24.06 12.22 -36.20
N TYR A 381 -23.01 13.00 -35.88
CA TYR A 381 -22.00 12.56 -34.91
C TYR A 381 -22.56 12.72 -33.49
N ILE A 382 -22.55 11.62 -32.72
CA ILE A 382 -23.05 11.60 -31.34
C ILE A 382 -21.90 11.26 -30.40
N GLN A 383 -21.61 12.14 -29.44
CA GLN A 383 -20.69 11.84 -28.35
C GLN A 383 -21.35 10.87 -27.35
N HIS A 384 -20.69 9.77 -26.99
CA HIS A 384 -21.15 8.75 -26.04
C HIS A 384 -19.96 8.00 -25.39
N ALA A 385 -20.23 7.01 -24.52
CA ALA A 385 -19.21 6.36 -23.68
C ALA A 385 -18.09 5.62 -24.44
N ARG A 386 -18.26 5.33 -25.74
CA ARG A 386 -17.28 4.62 -26.58
C ARG A 386 -16.48 5.52 -27.54
N ASN A 387 -16.64 6.84 -27.44
CA ASN A 387 -15.79 7.77 -28.17
C ASN A 387 -15.15 8.79 -27.22
N LYS A 388 -15.65 10.02 -27.13
CA LYS A 388 -15.14 11.08 -26.24
C LYS A 388 -15.64 10.97 -24.80
N GLY A 389 -16.36 9.90 -24.46
CA GLY A 389 -17.04 9.70 -23.17
C GLY A 389 -18.38 10.41 -23.09
N GLU A 390 -19.17 10.11 -22.06
CA GLU A 390 -20.47 10.73 -21.81
C GLU A 390 -20.32 12.21 -21.43
N LYS A 391 -21.16 13.08 -22.01
CA LYS A 391 -21.14 14.51 -21.71
C LYS A 391 -21.83 14.77 -20.36
N GLN A 392 -21.17 15.53 -19.48
CA GLN A 392 -21.79 16.02 -18.25
C GLN A 392 -22.48 17.37 -18.47
N ILE A 393 -23.75 17.46 -18.07
CA ILE A 393 -24.60 18.65 -18.13
C ILE A 393 -25.24 18.84 -16.74
N GLY A 394 -24.78 19.87 -16.02
CA GLY A 394 -25.10 20.04 -14.60
C GLY A 394 -24.64 18.83 -13.78
N LYS A 395 -25.54 18.27 -12.97
CA LYS A 395 -25.27 17.07 -12.16
C LYS A 395 -25.46 15.75 -12.90
N TYR A 396 -25.87 15.76 -14.17
CA TYR A 396 -26.19 14.55 -14.92
C TYR A 396 -25.18 14.28 -16.04
N LYS A 397 -24.83 13.01 -16.23
CA LYS A 397 -24.24 12.52 -17.48
C LYS A 397 -25.36 12.12 -18.44
N VAL A 398 -25.19 12.37 -19.74
CA VAL A 398 -26.15 12.00 -20.77
C VAL A 398 -25.62 10.89 -21.66
N ASP A 399 -26.50 10.01 -22.12
CA ASP A 399 -26.15 8.84 -22.93
C ASP A 399 -25.52 9.24 -24.27
N GLY A 400 -26.10 10.25 -24.93
CA GLY A 400 -25.61 10.78 -26.20
C GLY A 400 -25.73 12.30 -26.28
N TYR A 401 -24.75 12.96 -26.91
CA TYR A 401 -24.77 14.40 -27.11
C TYR A 401 -24.24 14.81 -28.49
N ASP A 402 -25.01 15.60 -29.22
CA ASP A 402 -24.55 16.29 -30.42
C ASP A 402 -24.26 17.75 -30.07
N ALA A 403 -22.97 18.11 -30.03
CA ALA A 403 -22.52 19.45 -29.70
C ALA A 403 -22.84 20.49 -30.79
N THR A 404 -22.86 20.07 -32.06
CA THR A 404 -23.08 20.95 -33.21
C THR A 404 -24.52 21.48 -33.19
N ASN A 405 -25.47 20.57 -33.01
CA ASN A 405 -26.88 20.91 -33.01
C ASN A 405 -27.45 21.14 -31.61
N ARG A 406 -26.65 20.94 -30.55
CA ARG A 406 -27.05 20.96 -29.13
C ARG A 406 -28.20 19.99 -28.82
N ILE A 407 -28.15 18.78 -29.37
CA ILE A 407 -29.16 17.72 -29.16
C ILE A 407 -28.70 16.80 -28.03
N ILE A 408 -29.61 16.50 -27.10
CA ILE A 408 -29.39 15.49 -26.05
C ILE A 408 -30.19 14.24 -26.40
N TYR A 409 -29.50 13.09 -26.36
CA TYR A 409 -30.10 11.76 -26.50
C TYR A 409 -30.07 11.06 -25.14
N SER A 410 -31.25 10.68 -24.63
CA SER A 410 -31.42 10.06 -23.31
C SER A 410 -32.08 8.69 -23.47
N PHE A 411 -31.40 7.64 -22.99
CA PHE A 411 -31.91 6.28 -23.05
C PHE A 411 -32.38 5.82 -21.68
N ASN A 412 -33.67 5.51 -21.56
CA ASN A 412 -34.28 5.11 -20.29
C ASN A 412 -34.47 3.60 -20.23
N GLY A 413 -33.57 2.92 -19.49
CA GLY A 413 -33.76 1.52 -19.11
C GLY A 413 -35.04 1.33 -18.29
N CYS A 414 -35.97 0.49 -18.75
CA CYS A 414 -37.35 0.44 -18.23
C CYS A 414 -37.40 0.08 -16.74
N TYR A 415 -36.53 -0.83 -16.29
CA TYR A 415 -36.41 -1.27 -14.91
C TYR A 415 -35.86 -0.19 -13.98
N PHE A 416 -34.83 0.55 -14.42
CA PHE A 416 -34.15 1.56 -13.59
C PHE A 416 -34.83 2.93 -13.59
N HIS A 417 -35.60 3.25 -14.64
CA HIS A 417 -36.24 4.56 -14.83
C HIS A 417 -37.77 4.54 -14.63
N GLY A 418 -38.36 3.41 -14.23
CA GLY A 418 -39.77 3.37 -13.84
C GLY A 418 -40.78 3.43 -15.00
N CYS A 419 -40.52 2.79 -16.14
CA CYS A 419 -41.38 2.87 -17.33
C CYS A 419 -42.88 2.60 -17.02
N VAL A 420 -43.77 3.49 -17.47
CA VAL A 420 -45.22 3.39 -17.20
C VAL A 420 -45.86 2.21 -17.93
N SER A 421 -45.44 1.93 -19.16
CA SER A 421 -45.97 0.83 -19.97
C SER A 421 -45.53 -0.55 -19.45
N CYS A 422 -44.27 -0.69 -19.05
CA CYS A 422 -43.74 -1.97 -18.55
C CYS A 422 -44.14 -2.25 -17.10
N TYR A 423 -44.40 -1.21 -16.31
CA TYR A 423 -44.75 -1.33 -14.88
C TYR A 423 -46.03 -0.54 -14.57
N PRO A 424 -47.21 -1.02 -15.01
CA PRO A 424 -48.48 -0.32 -14.77
C PRO A 424 -48.80 -0.19 -13.27
N ASN A 425 -48.47 -1.21 -12.48
CA ASN A 425 -48.56 -1.13 -11.03
C ASN A 425 -47.42 -0.28 -10.46
N ARG A 426 -47.73 0.98 -10.16
CA ARG A 426 -46.76 1.99 -9.74
C ARG A 426 -46.15 1.75 -8.35
N LYS A 427 -46.77 0.87 -7.55
CA LYS A 427 -46.27 0.45 -6.23
C LYS A 427 -45.26 -0.69 -6.30
N THR A 428 -45.01 -1.25 -7.48
CA THR A 428 -43.99 -2.31 -7.67
C THR A 428 -42.63 -1.78 -7.22
N MET A 429 -41.91 -2.56 -6.42
CA MET A 429 -40.57 -2.20 -5.94
C MET A 429 -39.49 -2.60 -6.95
N ASN A 430 -38.56 -1.70 -7.23
CA ASN A 430 -37.29 -2.05 -7.85
C ASN A 430 -36.38 -2.66 -6.78
N ASN A 431 -36.08 -3.96 -6.88
CA ASN A 431 -35.28 -4.69 -5.89
C ASN A 431 -33.79 -4.29 -5.86
N THR A 432 -33.28 -3.61 -6.89
CA THR A 432 -31.88 -3.16 -6.93
C THR A 432 -31.71 -1.82 -6.22
N LEU A 433 -32.65 -0.90 -6.46
CA LEU A 433 -32.64 0.46 -5.89
C LEU A 433 -33.50 0.59 -4.64
N MET A 434 -34.21 -0.47 -4.24
CA MET A 434 -35.15 -0.51 -3.13
C MET A 434 -36.14 0.67 -3.14
N THR A 435 -36.61 1.03 -4.33
CA THR A 435 -37.44 2.23 -4.57
C THR A 435 -38.68 1.86 -5.41
N PRO A 436 -39.89 2.40 -5.13
CA PRO A 436 -41.07 2.16 -5.96
C PRO A 436 -40.92 2.69 -7.39
N MET A 437 -41.52 1.99 -8.37
CA MET A 437 -41.48 2.41 -9.78
C MET A 437 -42.11 3.79 -10.03
N SER A 438 -43.09 4.22 -9.23
CA SER A 438 -43.62 5.58 -9.25
C SER A 438 -42.53 6.62 -9.02
N GLU A 439 -41.69 6.42 -8.01
CA GLU A 439 -40.68 7.39 -7.60
C GLU A 439 -39.52 7.44 -8.60
N LEU A 440 -39.09 6.28 -9.12
CA LEU A 440 -38.09 6.21 -10.19
C LEU A 440 -38.54 6.98 -11.44
N TYR A 441 -39.83 6.88 -11.78
CA TYR A 441 -40.39 7.65 -12.89
C TYR A 441 -40.41 9.15 -12.59
N THR A 442 -40.82 9.56 -11.39
CA THR A 442 -40.78 10.98 -10.99
C THR A 442 -39.37 11.55 -11.14
N ARG A 443 -38.34 10.85 -10.61
CA ARG A 443 -36.93 11.25 -10.76
C ARG A 443 -36.50 11.33 -12.23
N THR A 444 -36.98 10.42 -13.07
CA THR A 444 -36.71 10.42 -14.52
C THR A 444 -37.33 11.66 -15.20
N GLN A 445 -38.56 12.02 -14.83
CA GLN A 445 -39.25 13.20 -15.36
C GLN A 445 -38.61 14.51 -14.90
N GLU A 446 -38.12 14.59 -13.66
CA GLU A 446 -37.34 15.71 -13.16
C GLU A 446 -36.03 15.89 -13.94
N ARG A 447 -35.29 14.79 -14.15
CA ARG A 447 -34.07 14.78 -14.98
C ARG A 447 -34.36 15.24 -16.40
N LYS A 448 -35.43 14.72 -17.02
CA LYS A 448 -35.88 15.11 -18.36
C LYS A 448 -36.17 16.60 -18.45
N THR A 449 -36.94 17.14 -17.51
CA THR A 449 -37.32 18.56 -17.49
C THR A 449 -36.10 19.47 -17.42
N PHE A 450 -35.12 19.13 -16.56
CA PHE A 450 -33.86 19.85 -16.47
C PHE A 450 -33.04 19.76 -17.77
N LEU A 451 -32.87 18.58 -18.36
CA LEU A 451 -32.06 18.43 -19.57
C LEU A 451 -32.71 19.14 -20.77
N GLN A 452 -34.04 19.07 -20.89
CA GLN A 452 -34.80 19.76 -21.93
C GLN A 452 -34.58 21.27 -21.93
N SER A 453 -34.45 21.91 -20.76
CA SER A 453 -34.20 23.36 -20.69
C SER A 453 -32.79 23.78 -21.12
N THR A 454 -31.86 22.81 -21.25
CA THR A 454 -30.44 23.08 -21.58
C THR A 454 -30.08 22.81 -23.05
N CYS A 455 -31.00 22.22 -23.83
CA CYS A 455 -30.77 21.77 -25.20
C CYS A 455 -31.77 22.38 -26.20
N THR A 456 -31.45 22.31 -27.49
CA THR A 456 -32.38 22.72 -28.57
C THR A 456 -33.40 21.63 -28.86
N ARG A 457 -32.98 20.36 -28.80
CA ARG A 457 -33.82 19.18 -28.99
C ARG A 457 -33.43 18.10 -27.98
N PHE A 458 -34.43 17.52 -27.34
CA PHE A 458 -34.28 16.37 -26.45
C PHE A 458 -34.92 15.14 -27.08
N VAL A 459 -34.11 14.12 -27.35
CA VAL A 459 -34.57 12.86 -27.93
C VAL A 459 -34.55 11.79 -26.85
N GLU A 460 -35.72 11.26 -26.55
CA GLU A 460 -35.92 10.23 -25.53
C GLU A 460 -36.22 8.88 -26.19
N MET A 461 -35.64 7.81 -25.66
CA MET A 461 -35.98 6.44 -26.04
C MET A 461 -36.10 5.56 -24.81
N TRP A 462 -37.22 4.84 -24.70
CA TRP A 462 -37.38 3.81 -23.66
C TRP A 462 -36.92 2.45 -24.17
N GLU A 463 -36.33 1.66 -23.28
CA GLU A 463 -35.80 0.34 -23.61
C GLU A 463 -36.84 -0.59 -24.26
N CYS A 464 -38.10 -0.58 -23.80
CA CYS A 464 -39.16 -1.39 -24.40
C CYS A 464 -39.52 -0.94 -25.82
N GLN A 465 -39.59 0.38 -26.05
CA GLN A 465 -39.87 0.96 -27.37
C GLN A 465 -38.76 0.59 -28.36
N TRP A 466 -37.50 0.69 -27.92
CA TRP A 466 -36.36 0.28 -28.72
C TRP A 466 -36.40 -1.22 -29.05
N LYS A 467 -36.66 -2.07 -28.06
CA LYS A 467 -36.77 -3.53 -28.28
C LYS A 467 -37.86 -3.90 -29.28
N ASP A 468 -38.99 -3.20 -29.27
CA ASP A 468 -40.05 -3.43 -30.24
C ASP A 468 -39.68 -2.91 -31.64
N MET A 469 -39.06 -1.74 -31.73
CA MET A 469 -38.60 -1.19 -33.00
C MET A 469 -37.54 -2.07 -33.67
N VAL A 470 -36.60 -2.64 -32.90
CA VAL A 470 -35.57 -3.55 -33.43
C VAL A 470 -36.18 -4.77 -34.14
N LYS A 471 -37.36 -5.25 -33.72
CA LYS A 471 -38.01 -6.40 -34.37
C LYS A 471 -38.43 -6.10 -35.81
N THR A 472 -38.80 -4.86 -36.10
CA THR A 472 -39.31 -4.42 -37.41
C THR A 472 -38.23 -3.84 -38.33
N LEU A 473 -36.98 -3.73 -37.87
CA LEU A 473 -35.88 -3.22 -38.69
C LEU A 473 -35.49 -4.19 -39.82
N PRO A 474 -35.01 -3.66 -40.96
CA PRO A 474 -34.35 -4.44 -42.00
C PRO A 474 -33.15 -5.26 -41.48
N GLU A 475 -32.88 -6.42 -42.11
CA GLU A 475 -31.85 -7.37 -41.63
C GLU A 475 -30.40 -6.89 -41.81
N ASP A 476 -30.14 -6.05 -42.78
CA ASP A 476 -28.86 -5.35 -42.94
C ASP A 476 -28.60 -4.39 -41.77
N MET A 477 -29.63 -3.65 -41.34
CA MET A 477 -29.54 -2.75 -40.20
C MET A 477 -29.41 -3.51 -38.88
N LYS A 478 -30.13 -4.63 -38.70
CA LYS A 478 -29.93 -5.51 -37.54
C LYS A 478 -28.50 -6.04 -37.44
N ARG A 479 -27.88 -6.39 -38.58
CA ARG A 479 -26.47 -6.81 -38.63
C ARG A 479 -25.52 -5.68 -38.23
N ALA A 480 -25.74 -4.46 -38.72
CA ALA A 480 -24.94 -3.30 -38.32
C ALA A 480 -25.04 -3.01 -36.80
N LEU A 481 -26.21 -3.21 -36.19
CA LEU A 481 -26.41 -3.05 -34.74
C LEU A 481 -25.78 -4.16 -33.88
N GLN A 482 -25.28 -5.23 -34.51
CA GLN A 482 -24.53 -6.30 -33.86
C GLN A 482 -23.02 -6.13 -33.98
N ASP A 483 -22.54 -5.04 -34.61
CA ASP A 483 -21.12 -4.76 -34.71
C ASP A 483 -20.47 -4.71 -33.31
N GLU A 484 -19.53 -5.62 -33.09
CA GLU A 484 -18.83 -5.77 -31.81
C GLU A 484 -17.87 -4.62 -31.53
N SER A 485 -17.40 -3.90 -32.55
CA SER A 485 -16.60 -2.69 -32.35
C SER A 485 -17.41 -1.58 -31.64
N ILE A 486 -18.74 -1.61 -31.77
CA ILE A 486 -19.65 -0.59 -31.24
C ILE A 486 -20.44 -1.09 -30.04
N THR A 487 -20.74 -2.40 -29.96
CA THR A 487 -21.61 -2.99 -28.94
C THR A 487 -20.99 -4.17 -28.19
N GLY A 488 -19.82 -4.63 -28.61
CA GLY A 488 -19.09 -5.75 -28.01
C GLY A 488 -18.64 -5.43 -26.57
N PRO A 489 -18.44 -6.43 -25.71
CA PRO A 489 -18.04 -6.19 -24.33
C PRO A 489 -16.75 -5.36 -24.27
N ARG A 490 -16.70 -4.36 -23.38
CA ARG A 490 -15.47 -3.61 -23.05
C ARG A 490 -14.51 -4.49 -22.24
N ALA A 491 -14.49 -5.80 -22.47
CA ALA A 491 -13.73 -6.75 -21.68
C ALA A 491 -12.24 -6.48 -21.87
N THR A 492 -11.75 -5.44 -21.22
CA THR A 492 -10.41 -5.40 -20.67
C THR A 492 -10.26 -6.73 -19.97
N LEU A 493 -9.31 -7.55 -20.43
CA LEU A 493 -8.90 -8.75 -19.72
C LEU A 493 -8.85 -8.42 -18.23
N ASN A 494 -9.71 -9.05 -17.43
CA ASN A 494 -9.60 -8.95 -15.99
C ASN A 494 -8.48 -9.91 -15.61
N PRO A 495 -7.29 -9.43 -15.19
CA PRO A 495 -6.18 -10.32 -14.88
C PRO A 495 -6.51 -11.29 -13.74
N ARG A 496 -7.54 -10.97 -12.93
CA ARG A 496 -8.05 -11.87 -11.89
C ARG A 496 -8.72 -13.12 -12.46
N ASP A 497 -9.28 -13.06 -13.65
CA ASP A 497 -9.91 -14.21 -14.31
C ASP A 497 -8.85 -15.29 -14.65
N ALA A 498 -7.59 -14.90 -14.87
CA ALA A 498 -6.47 -15.85 -15.01
C ALA A 498 -6.15 -16.62 -13.72
N PHE A 499 -6.61 -16.15 -12.55
CA PHE A 499 -6.45 -16.84 -11.27
C PHE A 499 -7.67 -17.71 -10.89
N TYR A 500 -8.75 -17.70 -11.69
CA TYR A 500 -9.96 -18.51 -11.45
C TYR A 500 -9.97 -19.87 -12.17
N GLY A 501 -8.82 -20.34 -12.67
CA GLY A 501 -8.56 -21.74 -13.00
C GLY A 501 -7.55 -22.31 -12.00
N GLY A 502 -7.83 -23.47 -11.40
CA GLY A 502 -6.93 -24.09 -10.41
C GLY A 502 -5.49 -24.21 -10.94
N ARG A 503 -4.51 -24.10 -10.01
CA ARG A 503 -3.05 -24.21 -10.21
C ARG A 503 -2.63 -24.30 -11.68
N THR A 504 -2.46 -23.17 -12.36
CA THR A 504 -1.85 -23.13 -13.69
C THR A 504 -0.44 -23.71 -13.60
N ASN A 505 -0.22 -24.80 -14.33
CA ASN A 505 1.05 -25.52 -14.35
C ASN A 505 1.65 -25.31 -15.75
N ALA A 506 2.88 -24.79 -15.80
CA ALA A 506 3.58 -24.59 -17.06
C ALA A 506 3.79 -25.95 -17.74
N THR A 507 3.08 -26.22 -18.84
CA THR A 507 3.15 -27.49 -19.58
C THR A 507 4.31 -27.53 -20.56
N ARG A 508 4.84 -26.38 -21.00
CA ARG A 508 6.00 -26.29 -21.92
C ARG A 508 6.72 -24.93 -21.79
N LEU A 509 8.03 -24.96 -21.52
CA LEU A 509 8.86 -23.75 -21.30
C LEU A 509 9.35 -23.06 -22.60
N PHE A 510 9.39 -23.79 -23.72
CA PHE A 510 9.80 -23.28 -25.03
C PHE A 510 9.05 -24.00 -26.14
N HIS A 511 8.50 -23.25 -27.09
CA HIS A 511 7.85 -23.80 -28.28
C HIS A 511 8.19 -22.94 -29.49
N GLN A 512 8.75 -23.57 -30.52
CA GLN A 512 9.03 -22.96 -31.81
C GLN A 512 7.88 -23.32 -32.75
N THR A 513 7.21 -22.31 -33.32
CA THR A 513 6.08 -22.51 -34.24
C THR A 513 6.54 -23.12 -35.57
N SER A 514 5.64 -23.89 -36.19
CA SER A 514 5.83 -24.40 -37.56
C SER A 514 4.59 -24.12 -38.42
N GLY A 515 4.79 -23.71 -39.67
CA GLY A 515 3.69 -23.45 -40.61
C GLY A 515 2.86 -22.19 -40.28
N GLU A 516 1.54 -22.31 -40.24
CA GLU A 516 0.58 -21.21 -40.01
C GLU A 516 0.27 -20.95 -38.52
N GLU A 517 0.92 -21.65 -37.59
CA GLU A 517 0.73 -21.44 -36.16
C GLU A 517 1.13 -20.01 -35.74
N LYS A 518 0.23 -19.34 -35.02
CA LYS A 518 0.47 -18.03 -34.43
C LYS A 518 0.45 -18.14 -32.91
N ILE A 519 1.56 -17.80 -32.26
CA ILE A 519 1.59 -17.61 -30.79
C ILE A 519 0.84 -16.33 -30.47
N ARG A 520 -0.24 -16.44 -29.69
CA ARG A 520 -0.93 -15.28 -29.12
C ARG A 520 -0.52 -15.14 -27.67
N TYR A 521 0.10 -14.01 -27.34
CA TYR A 521 0.41 -13.65 -25.96
C TYR A 521 -0.84 -13.09 -25.28
N CYS A 522 -1.35 -13.79 -24.27
CA CYS A 522 -2.35 -13.24 -23.38
C CYS A 522 -1.61 -12.53 -22.24
N GLY A 523 -1.60 -11.19 -22.27
CA GLY A 523 -0.90 -10.36 -21.29
C GLY A 523 -1.52 -10.43 -19.89
N GLY A 524 -1.24 -11.50 -19.15
CA GLY A 524 -1.24 -11.54 -17.69
C GLY A 524 0.21 -11.68 -17.20
N SER A 525 0.49 -11.35 -15.95
CA SER A 525 1.84 -11.38 -15.36
C SER A 525 2.42 -12.79 -15.13
N VAL A 526 2.18 -13.71 -16.07
CA VAL A 526 2.90 -14.97 -16.31
C VAL A 526 2.95 -15.15 -17.82
N PRO A 527 4.11 -15.44 -18.44
CA PRO A 527 4.18 -15.66 -19.88
C PRO A 527 3.56 -17.02 -20.22
N GLU A 528 2.23 -17.09 -20.29
CA GLU A 528 1.52 -18.28 -20.77
C GLU A 528 0.92 -18.00 -22.16
N PRO A 529 1.44 -18.63 -23.23
CA PRO A 529 0.79 -18.61 -24.53
C PRO A 529 -0.47 -19.50 -24.50
N SER A 530 -1.59 -18.99 -25.01
CA SER A 530 -2.78 -19.81 -25.28
C SER A 530 -2.80 -20.23 -26.76
N TYR A 531 -3.11 -21.50 -27.01
CA TYR A 531 -3.21 -22.07 -28.34
C TYR A 531 -4.67 -22.00 -28.82
N SER A 532 -4.87 -21.52 -30.04
CA SER A 532 -6.15 -21.60 -30.75
C SER A 532 -5.87 -22.23 -32.12
N SER A 533 -6.31 -23.48 -32.30
CA SER A 533 -6.54 -24.04 -33.62
C SER A 533 -8.00 -23.77 -34.01
N ASP A 534 -8.27 -23.46 -35.28
CA ASP A 534 -9.61 -23.19 -35.85
C ASP A 534 -10.59 -24.40 -35.83
N GLN A 535 -10.38 -25.35 -34.92
CA GLN A 535 -11.31 -26.44 -34.63
C GLN A 535 -11.67 -26.43 -33.15
N GLY A 536 -12.86 -25.91 -32.85
CA GLY A 536 -13.70 -26.25 -31.70
C GLY A 536 -13.07 -26.26 -30.31
N LEU A 537 -13.38 -25.23 -29.51
CA LEU A 537 -13.30 -25.30 -28.05
C LEU A 537 -14.19 -26.44 -27.53
N HIS A 538 -13.61 -27.61 -27.26
CA HIS A 538 -14.22 -28.59 -26.37
C HIS A 538 -13.88 -28.24 -24.93
N LYS A 539 -14.85 -27.67 -24.22
CA LYS A 539 -14.87 -27.65 -22.76
C LYS A 539 -14.98 -29.10 -22.25
N ALA A 540 -14.05 -29.52 -21.42
CA ALA A 540 -14.25 -30.64 -20.50
C ALA A 540 -14.30 -30.08 -19.07
N VAL A 541 -15.29 -30.59 -18.32
CA VAL A 541 -15.80 -30.17 -17.00
C VAL A 541 -14.73 -30.14 -15.92
#